data_AF-A0A965YT02-F1
#
_entry.id   AF-A0A965YT02-F1
#
_cell.length_a   1.000
_cell.length_b   1.000
_cell.length_c   1.000
_cell.angle_alpha   90.00
_cell.angle_beta   90.00
_cell.angle_gamma   90.00
#
_symmetry.space_group_name_H-M   'P 1'
#
loop_
_entity.id
_entity.type
_entity.pdbx_description
1 polymer ?
#
loop_
_entity_poly.entity_id
_entity_poly.type
_entity_poly.pdbx_seq_one_letter_code
_entity_poly.pdbx_strand_id
1 'polypeptide(L)'
;MIEVYQLMKRHLDGAKSGDAMLEQIKIFSTCIGHGVGTIDFSEKVLEIGEEEYQTILNHGKEYLKFKLGNLSKYFEIEVFPEHAQKLLPEMIECPLKEIFANLKEGYLVLRKDFA
;
A
#
# COMPACT_ATOMS: atom_id res chain seq x y z
N MET A 1 -5.38 14.23 0.32
CA MET A 1 -6.13 12.94 0.52
C MET A 1 -5.13 11.80 0.74
N ILE A 2 -5.51 10.67 1.36
CA ILE A 2 -4.65 9.48 1.48
C ILE A 2 -5.28 8.33 0.71
N GLU A 3 -4.55 7.78 -0.26
CA GLU A 3 -4.97 6.62 -1.05
C GLU A 3 -4.25 5.37 -0.55
N VAL A 4 -4.98 4.26 -0.46
CA VAL A 4 -4.43 2.96 -0.04
C VAL A 4 -4.54 1.99 -1.21
N TYR A 5 -3.39 1.48 -1.63
CA TYR A 5 -3.27 0.50 -2.70
C TYR A 5 -2.87 -0.86 -2.14
N GLN A 6 -3.45 -1.93 -2.69
CA GLN A 6 -3.07 -3.29 -2.39
C GLN A 6 -2.46 -3.96 -3.63
N LEU A 7 -1.33 -4.64 -3.44
CA LEU A 7 -0.76 -5.49 -4.48
C LEU A 7 -1.66 -6.70 -4.71
N MET A 8 -2.26 -6.80 -5.90
CA MET A 8 -3.16 -7.88 -6.28
C MET A 8 -2.44 -8.98 -7.07
N LYS A 9 -1.47 -8.59 -7.91
CA LYS A 9 -0.74 -9.53 -8.76
C LYS A 9 0.66 -9.01 -9.07
N ARG A 10 1.65 -9.89 -8.97
CA ARG A 10 3.03 -9.65 -9.39
C ARG A 10 3.36 -10.54 -10.59
N HIS A 11 3.75 -9.94 -11.70
CA HIS A 11 4.25 -10.66 -12.88
C HIS A 11 5.77 -10.53 -12.95
N LEU A 12 6.49 -11.65 -12.81
CA LEU A 12 7.93 -11.71 -12.96
C LEU A 12 8.30 -12.01 -14.42
N ASP A 13 9.33 -11.37 -14.96
CA ASP A 13 9.72 -11.44 -16.39
C ASP A 13 10.12 -12.84 -16.90
N GLY A 14 10.12 -13.87 -16.06
CA GLY A 14 10.32 -15.26 -16.48
C GLY A 14 9.05 -15.96 -17.02
N ALA A 15 7.86 -15.43 -16.75
CA ALA A 15 6.63 -16.00 -17.27
C ALA A 15 6.30 -15.38 -18.63
N LYS A 16 6.44 -16.17 -19.71
CA LYS A 16 5.78 -15.86 -20.98
C LYS A 16 4.29 -15.81 -20.73
N SER A 17 3.77 -14.60 -20.52
CA SER A 17 2.35 -14.37 -20.63
C SER A 17 2.03 -14.56 -22.10
N GLY A 18 1.47 -15.71 -22.50
CA GLY A 18 1.04 -15.94 -23.89
C GLY A 18 -0.08 -15.00 -24.38
N ASP A 19 -0.36 -13.96 -23.61
CA ASP A 19 -1.31 -12.89 -23.85
C ASP A 19 -0.56 -11.64 -24.32
N ALA A 20 -0.78 -11.27 -25.59
CA ALA A 20 -0.15 -10.14 -26.26
C ALA A 20 -0.50 -8.78 -25.61
N MET A 21 -1.65 -8.66 -24.94
CA MET A 21 -2.03 -7.43 -24.25
C MET A 21 -1.12 -7.19 -23.03
N LEU A 22 -0.85 -8.25 -22.27
CA LEU A 22 0.04 -8.19 -21.10
C LEU A 22 1.51 -7.94 -21.51
N GLU A 23 1.95 -8.42 -22.67
CA GLU A 23 3.27 -8.09 -23.23
C GLU A 23 3.41 -6.62 -23.62
N GLN A 24 2.34 -5.98 -24.11
CA GLN A 24 2.37 -4.55 -24.43
C GLN A 24 2.36 -3.66 -23.17
N ILE A 25 1.69 -4.09 -22.09
CA ILE A 25 1.72 -3.40 -20.79
C ILE A 25 3.13 -3.37 -20.19
N LYS A 26 3.99 -4.38 -20.48
CA LYS A 26 5.41 -4.41 -20.07
C LYS A 26 6.22 -3.20 -20.53
N ILE A 27 5.86 -2.59 -21.66
CA ILE A 27 6.64 -1.49 -22.25
C ILE A 27 6.43 -0.18 -21.46
N PHE A 28 5.34 -0.05 -20.68
CA PHE A 28 4.97 1.21 -20.02
C PHE A 28 5.19 1.23 -18.50
N SER A 29 5.35 0.07 -17.84
CA SER A 29 5.56 0.00 -16.38
C SER A 29 7.05 -0.12 -16.05
N THR A 30 7.84 0.87 -16.45
CA THR A 30 9.22 1.07 -15.95
C THR A 30 9.23 2.02 -14.76
N CYS A 31 8.28 1.85 -13.83
CA CYS A 31 8.37 2.54 -12.55
C CYS A 31 9.54 1.92 -11.78
N ILE A 32 10.57 2.74 -11.58
CA ILE A 32 11.86 2.39 -11.00
C ILE A 32 11.64 1.95 -9.55
N GLY A 33 11.63 0.65 -9.31
CA GLY A 33 11.62 0.07 -7.97
C GLY A 33 11.40 -1.44 -8.05
N HIS A 34 12.37 -2.22 -7.57
CA HIS A 34 12.35 -3.70 -7.49
C HIS A 34 12.84 -4.52 -8.70
N GLY A 35 13.78 -3.96 -9.48
CA GLY A 35 14.57 -4.71 -10.47
C GLY A 35 13.93 -4.81 -11.85
N VAL A 36 14.76 -5.06 -12.86
CA VAL A 36 14.32 -5.18 -14.26
C VAL A 36 13.33 -6.34 -14.39
N GLY A 37 12.12 -6.06 -14.87
CA GLY A 37 11.19 -7.09 -15.36
C GLY A 37 10.07 -7.54 -14.42
N THR A 38 9.78 -6.80 -13.34
CA THR A 38 8.61 -7.10 -12.48
C THR A 38 7.51 -6.08 -12.72
N ILE A 39 6.28 -6.54 -13.02
CA ILE A 39 5.09 -5.67 -13.07
C ILE A 39 4.21 -5.99 -11.87
N ASP A 40 3.97 -4.97 -11.07
CA ASP A 40 3.06 -5.01 -9.94
C ASP A 40 1.72 -4.37 -10.34
N PHE A 41 0.65 -5.16 -10.28
CA PHE A 41 -0.73 -4.68 -10.43
C PHE A 41 -1.28 -4.40 -9.05
N SER A 42 -1.48 -3.11 -8.77
CA SER A 42 -2.05 -2.64 -7.51
C SER A 42 -3.41 -1.99 -7.75
N GLU A 43 -4.35 -2.22 -6.83
CA GLU A 43 -5.69 -1.65 -6.87
C GLU A 43 -5.88 -0.69 -5.70
N LYS A 44 -6.56 0.45 -5.92
CA LYS A 44 -6.97 1.35 -4.84
C LYS A 44 -8.11 0.69 -4.07
N VAL A 45 -7.86 0.33 -2.82
CA VAL A 45 -8.81 -0.39 -1.95
C VAL A 45 -9.47 0.53 -0.93
N LEU A 46 -8.88 1.70 -0.66
CA LEU A 46 -9.44 2.68 0.27
C LEU A 46 -8.95 4.08 -0.05
N GLU A 47 -9.78 5.06 0.25
CA GLU A 47 -9.46 6.47 0.23
C GLU A 47 -9.83 7.06 1.59
N ILE A 48 -8.92 7.81 2.21
CA ILE A 48 -9.03 8.34 3.56
C ILE A 48 -8.85 9.86 3.51
N GLY A 49 -9.75 10.59 4.16
CA GLY A 49 -9.61 12.04 4.33
C GLY A 49 -8.41 12.40 5.22
N GLU A 50 -7.82 13.58 5.03
CA GLU A 50 -6.68 14.00 5.87
C GLU A 50 -7.05 14.12 7.34
N GLU A 51 -8.25 14.62 7.65
CA GLU A 51 -8.75 14.73 9.03
C GLU A 51 -8.99 13.36 9.67
N GLU A 52 -9.53 12.41 8.91
CA GLU A 52 -9.74 11.03 9.37
C GLU A 52 -8.39 10.34 9.61
N TYR A 53 -7.44 10.49 8.69
CA TYR A 53 -6.10 9.95 8.85
C TYR A 53 -5.38 10.55 10.07
N GLN A 54 -5.53 11.86 10.30
CA GLN A 54 -4.99 12.51 11.49
C GLN A 54 -5.64 11.99 12.77
N THR A 55 -6.94 11.68 12.73
CA THR A 55 -7.66 11.05 13.84
C THR A 55 -7.10 9.66 14.17
N ILE A 56 -6.80 8.84 13.15
CA ILE A 56 -6.11 7.54 13.32
C ILE A 56 -4.75 7.73 13.99
N LEU A 57 -3.94 8.68 13.51
CA LEU A 57 -2.61 8.97 14.07
C LEU A 57 -2.67 9.44 15.54
N ASN A 58 -3.66 10.28 15.88
CA ASN A 58 -3.77 10.88 17.20
C ASN A 58 -4.16 9.86 18.29
N HIS A 59 -4.97 8.87 17.95
CA HIS A 59 -5.39 7.81 18.87
C HIS A 59 -4.38 6.67 19.01
N GLY A 60 -3.48 6.51 18.04
CA GLY A 60 -2.44 5.49 18.08
C GLY A 60 -1.35 5.72 19.12
N LYS A 61 -0.63 4.65 19.46
CA LYS A 61 0.57 4.73 20.30
C LYS A 61 1.81 5.00 19.45
N GLU A 62 2.98 4.78 20.03
CA GLU A 62 4.27 5.13 19.44
C GLU A 62 4.52 4.42 18.11
N TYR A 63 4.19 3.12 17.99
CA TYR A 63 4.48 2.36 16.77
C TYR A 63 3.60 2.79 15.60
N LEU A 64 2.31 3.04 15.86
CA LEU A 64 1.41 3.60 14.86
C LEU A 64 1.90 4.96 14.36
N LYS A 65 2.24 5.87 15.27
CA LYS A 65 2.77 7.20 14.91
C LYS A 65 4.09 7.11 14.14
N PHE A 66 4.97 6.20 14.53
CA PHE A 66 6.20 5.94 13.80
C PHE A 66 5.94 5.44 12.39
N LYS A 67 5.14 4.38 12.22
CA LYS A 67 4.95 3.73 10.92
C LYS A 67 4.05 4.55 9.99
N LEU A 68 2.87 4.94 10.44
CA LEU A 68 1.88 5.67 9.63
C LEU A 68 2.16 7.17 9.57
N GLY A 69 2.73 7.76 10.62
CA GLY A 69 3.08 9.19 10.63
C GLY A 69 4.23 9.53 9.67
N ASN A 70 5.06 8.54 9.31
CA ASN A 70 6.09 8.67 8.28
C ASN A 70 5.51 9.02 6.90
N LEU A 71 4.21 8.79 6.64
CA LEU A 71 3.54 9.21 5.40
C LEU A 71 3.68 10.72 5.16
N SER A 72 3.67 11.54 6.22
CA SER A 72 3.85 13.00 6.09
C SER A 72 5.25 13.40 5.59
N LYS A 73 6.25 12.54 5.79
CA LYS A 73 7.66 12.79 5.42
C LYS A 73 8.00 12.22 4.06
N TYR A 74 7.52 11.01 3.77
CA TYR A 74 7.89 10.26 2.57
C TYR A 74 6.83 10.32 1.48
N PHE A 75 5.63 10.81 1.79
CA PHE A 75 4.46 10.89 0.89
C PHE A 75 3.95 9.54 0.38
N GLU A 76 4.72 8.48 0.57
CA GLU A 76 4.36 7.10 0.32
C GLU A 76 5.03 6.20 1.38
N ILE A 77 4.30 5.22 1.89
CA ILE A 77 4.83 4.20 2.81
C ILE A 77 4.27 2.82 2.48
N GLU A 78 5.10 1.80 2.70
CA GLU A 78 4.71 0.40 2.58
C GLU A 78 4.39 -0.22 3.94
N VAL A 79 3.29 -0.98 4.00
CA VAL A 79 2.85 -1.73 5.17
C VAL A 79 2.75 -3.21 4.80
N PHE A 80 3.76 -3.97 5.23
CA PHE A 80 3.79 -5.43 5.14
C PHE A 80 2.91 -6.08 6.22
N PRO A 81 2.46 -7.35 6.04
CA PRO A 81 1.64 -8.08 7.00
C PRO A 81 2.16 -8.02 8.44
N GLU A 82 3.47 -8.15 8.65
CA GLU A 82 4.08 -8.12 9.98
C GLU A 82 3.91 -6.75 10.67
N HIS A 83 3.92 -5.68 9.89
CA HIS A 83 3.66 -4.33 10.37
C HIS A 83 2.17 -4.13 10.61
N ALA A 84 1.31 -4.57 9.69
CA ALA A 84 -0.14 -4.49 9.83
C ALA A 84 -0.60 -5.16 11.14
N GLN A 85 -0.13 -6.39 11.41
CA GLN A 85 -0.46 -7.13 12.64
C GLN A 85 0.01 -6.41 13.91
N LYS A 86 1.17 -5.75 13.88
CA LYS A 86 1.65 -4.93 15.00
C LYS A 86 0.84 -3.66 15.22
N LEU A 87 0.22 -3.12 14.16
CA LEU A 87 -0.58 -1.91 14.20
C LEU A 87 -2.00 -2.17 14.74
N LEU A 88 -2.59 -3.35 14.46
CA LEU A 88 -3.97 -3.68 14.84
C LEU A 88 -4.35 -3.35 16.30
N PRO A 89 -3.53 -3.66 17.33
CA PRO A 89 -3.88 -3.36 18.71
C PRO A 89 -3.86 -1.87 19.06
N GLU A 90 -3.19 -1.05 18.26
CA GLU A 90 -3.05 0.40 18.47
C GLU A 90 -4.06 1.21 17.64
N MET A 91 -4.74 0.58 16.68
CA MET A 91 -5.66 1.25 15.78
C MET A 91 -7.07 1.36 16.36
N ILE A 92 -7.68 2.52 16.14
CA ILE A 92 -9.13 2.70 16.27
C ILE A 92 -9.88 1.86 15.24
N GLU A 93 -11.15 1.56 15.53
CA GLU A 93 -12.04 0.95 14.54
C GLU A 93 -12.22 1.89 13.36
N CYS A 94 -11.73 1.47 12.19
CA CYS A 94 -11.77 2.22 10.94
C CYS A 94 -11.58 1.26 9.76
N PRO A 95 -11.97 1.63 8.53
CA PRO A 95 -11.81 0.77 7.36
C PRO A 95 -10.37 0.30 7.14
N LEU A 96 -9.37 1.15 7.45
CA LEU A 96 -7.96 0.79 7.33
C LEU A 96 -7.57 -0.38 8.27
N LYS A 97 -8.17 -0.44 9.47
CA LYS A 97 -7.93 -1.52 10.43
C LYS A 97 -8.46 -2.86 9.91
N GLU A 98 -9.63 -2.85 9.28
CA GLU A 98 -10.21 -4.05 8.66
C GLU A 98 -9.33 -4.56 7.52
N ILE A 99 -8.79 -3.66 6.69
CA ILE A 99 -7.86 -4.03 5.62
C ILE A 99 -6.58 -4.64 6.21
N PHE A 100 -6.01 -4.03 7.25
CA PHE A 100 -4.82 -4.57 7.93
C PHE A 100 -5.07 -5.93 8.56
N ALA A 101 -6.27 -6.17 9.09
CA ALA A 101 -6.63 -7.46 9.69
C ALA A 101 -6.71 -8.58 8.65
N ASN A 102 -7.08 -8.22 7.41
CA ASN A 102 -7.20 -9.15 6.29
C ASN A 102 -5.91 -9.28 5.45
N LEU A 103 -4.88 -8.47 5.72
CA LEU A 103 -3.61 -8.52 5.01
C LEU A 103 -2.77 -9.73 5.46
N LYS A 104 -2.89 -10.85 4.74
CA LYS A 104 -2.16 -12.10 5.00
C LYS A 104 -0.85 -12.21 4.23
N GLU A 105 -0.79 -11.63 3.04
CA GLU A 105 0.35 -11.68 2.12
C GLU A 105 0.47 -10.38 1.32
N GLY A 106 1.61 -10.17 0.66
CA GLY A 106 1.90 -8.96 -0.10
C GLY A 106 2.23 -7.76 0.79
N TYR A 107 1.75 -6.58 0.40
CA TYR A 107 1.87 -5.34 1.18
C TYR A 107 0.84 -4.32 0.69
N LEU A 108 0.59 -3.31 1.51
CA LEU A 108 -0.19 -2.13 1.14
C LEU A 108 0.74 -0.95 0.93
N VAL A 109 0.37 -0.08 0.00
CA VAL A 109 1.01 1.22 -0.21
C VAL A 109 0.03 2.30 0.19
N LEU A 110 0.40 3.12 1.18
CA LEU A 110 -0.35 4.32 1.53
C LEU A 110 0.36 5.50 0.87
N ARG A 111 -0.38 6.29 0.10
CA ARG A 111 0.14 7.45 -0.62
C ARG A 111 -0.65 8.69 -0.27
N LYS A 112 0.05 9.80 0.00
CA LYS A 112 -0.56 11.12 0.12
C LYS A 112 -0.75 11.70 -1.28
N ASP A 113 -2.00 11.96 -1.62
CA ASP A 113 -2.36 12.74 -2.81
C ASP A 113 -2.42 14.23 -2.47
N PHE A 114 -1.88 15.03 -3.39
CA PHE A 114 -1.74 16.49 -3.29
C PHE A 114 -2.64 17.25 -4.26
N ALA A 115 -3.47 16.54 -5.03
CA ALA A 115 -4.47 17.12 -5.92
C ALA A 115 -5.50 17.97 -5.16
#